data_AF-A0A0C3CT15-F1
#
_entry.id   AF-A0A0C3CT15-F1
#
_cell.length_a   1.000
_cell.length_b   1.000
_cell.length_c   1.000
_cell.angle_alpha   90.00
_cell.angle_beta   90.00
_cell.angle_gamma   90.00
#
_symmetry.space_group_name_H-M   'P 1'
#
loop_
_entity.id
_entity.type
_entity.pdbx_description
1 polymer ?
#
loop_
_entity_poly.entity_id
_entity_poly.type
_entity_poly.pdbx_seq_one_letter_code
_entity_poly.pdbx_strand_id
1 'polypeptide(L)'
;MSRKTYEKCCHKKGVQWTEAWDPEEMWIQPNRVVTVQAPQSEKARETLAQQFEMMVNVNQDIADGTSDMTEADLISGVKAMTARMMDYFVESGHVDPGFAYAAKQVDFMPRPWTGGIPKVEQKIRMEEWNTAVDEYIASGVDRRTREDIENQSKIALGGGPLHPLCENEMCDEPHEGRTHYGGRPATKLLVCIGCKKTKYCSKECQRQAWGEHKGACKSGRAQEQLLSSQQAISQMHELMLENPMT
;
A
#
# COMPACT_ATOMS: atom_id res chain seq x y z
N MET A 1 -18.21 2.26 -33.94
CA MET A 1 -17.64 2.89 -32.72
C MET A 1 -18.56 2.61 -31.55
N SER A 2 -18.10 1.80 -30.59
CA SER A 2 -18.86 1.42 -29.39
C SER A 2 -19.02 2.62 -28.46
N ARG A 3 -20.22 3.21 -28.37
CA ARG A 3 -20.57 4.32 -27.46
C ARG A 3 -20.77 3.84 -26.02
N LYS A 4 -19.87 3.00 -25.49
CA LYS A 4 -19.92 2.58 -24.08
C LYS A 4 -19.10 3.55 -23.26
N THR A 5 -19.76 4.46 -22.55
CA THR A 5 -19.12 5.42 -21.64
C THR A 5 -18.64 4.70 -20.38
N TYR A 6 -17.39 4.22 -20.38
CA TYR A 6 -16.73 3.64 -19.19
C TYR A 6 -16.49 4.67 -18.07
N GLU A 7 -16.71 5.95 -18.38
CA GLU A 7 -16.57 7.13 -17.52
C GLU A 7 -17.19 6.95 -16.13
N LYS A 8 -18.44 6.47 -16.02
CA LYS A 8 -19.14 6.36 -14.72
C LYS A 8 -18.56 5.32 -13.76
N CYS A 9 -17.87 4.29 -14.27
CA CYS A 9 -17.29 3.23 -13.44
C CYS A 9 -15.85 3.57 -13.03
N CYS A 10 -15.06 4.12 -13.96
CA CYS A 10 -13.66 4.45 -13.75
C CYS A 10 -13.48 5.75 -12.95
N HIS A 11 -14.31 6.78 -13.19
CA HIS A 11 -14.23 8.05 -12.49
C HIS A 11 -14.49 7.91 -10.98
N LYS A 12 -15.42 7.02 -10.58
CA LYS A 12 -15.65 6.68 -9.16
C LYS A 12 -14.43 6.08 -8.44
N LYS A 13 -13.47 5.56 -9.19
CA LYS A 13 -12.22 4.98 -8.68
C LYS A 13 -11.04 5.93 -8.80
N GLY A 14 -11.27 7.19 -9.19
CA GLY A 14 -10.19 8.13 -9.50
C GLY A 14 -9.32 7.66 -10.66
N VAL A 15 -9.86 6.88 -11.60
CA VAL A 15 -9.13 6.42 -12.78
C VAL A 15 -9.76 7.03 -14.02
N GLN A 16 -8.96 7.76 -14.78
CA GLN A 16 -9.30 8.28 -16.08
C GLN A 16 -8.43 7.60 -17.13
N TRP A 17 -9.02 7.26 -18.26
CA TRP A 17 -8.28 6.80 -19.43
C TRP A 17 -8.23 7.97 -20.41
N THR A 18 -7.03 8.34 -20.83
CA THR A 18 -6.77 9.31 -21.89
C THR A 18 -6.15 8.57 -23.05
N GLU A 19 -6.43 9.03 -24.27
CA GLU A 19 -5.84 8.48 -25.49
C GLU A 19 -4.83 9.51 -25.98
N ALA A 20 -3.56 9.13 -26.10
CA ALA A 20 -2.53 9.97 -26.70
C ALA A 20 -1.98 9.27 -27.94
N TRP A 21 -1.74 10.06 -28.99
CA TRP A 21 -1.03 9.55 -30.16
C TRP A 21 0.45 9.39 -29.82
N ASP A 22 0.98 8.19 -30.00
CA ASP A 22 2.41 7.91 -29.92
C ASP A 22 3.01 8.03 -31.33
N PRO A 23 3.82 9.08 -31.61
CA PRO A 23 4.42 9.26 -32.93
C PRO A 23 5.56 8.28 -33.24
N GLU A 24 6.18 7.65 -32.23
CA GLU A 24 7.26 6.66 -32.44
C GLU A 24 6.68 5.30 -32.82
N GLU A 25 5.67 4.86 -32.09
CA GLU A 25 5.02 3.55 -32.31
C GLU A 25 3.84 3.63 -33.30
N MET A 26 3.50 4.84 -33.79
CA MET A 26 2.43 5.14 -34.75
C MET A 26 1.06 4.55 -34.41
N TRP A 27 0.67 4.61 -33.12
CA TRP A 27 -0.65 4.18 -32.68
C TRP A 27 -1.17 5.02 -31.51
N ILE A 28 -2.47 4.92 -31.25
CA ILE A 28 -3.10 5.59 -30.11
C ILE A 28 -2.86 4.73 -28.86
N GLN A 29 -2.02 5.23 -27.95
CA GLN A 29 -1.75 4.57 -26.69
C GLN A 29 -2.79 4.98 -25.63
N PRO A 30 -3.45 4.01 -24.97
CA PRO A 30 -4.33 4.30 -23.84
C PRO A 30 -3.50 4.61 -22.60
N ASN A 31 -3.46 5.89 -22.23
CA ASN A 31 -2.83 6.36 -21.01
C ASN A 31 -3.79 6.29 -19.83
N ARG A 32 -3.30 5.75 -18.72
CA ARG A 32 -4.08 5.64 -17.49
C ARG A 32 -3.67 6.74 -16.52
N VAL A 33 -4.55 7.71 -16.34
CA VAL A 33 -4.39 8.77 -15.34
C VAL A 33 -5.09 8.34 -14.05
N VAL A 34 -4.35 8.30 -12.94
CA VAL A 34 -4.91 8.01 -11.62
C VAL A 34 -4.91 9.29 -10.78
N THR A 35 -6.08 9.74 -10.36
CA THR A 35 -6.24 10.82 -9.40
C THR A 35 -5.89 10.30 -8.01
N VAL A 36 -4.73 10.71 -7.53
CA VAL A 36 -4.30 10.49 -6.14
C VAL A 36 -4.87 11.58 -5.25
N GLN A 37 -5.21 11.25 -4.00
CA GLN A 37 -5.59 12.28 -3.03
C GLN A 37 -4.37 13.09 -2.65
N ALA A 38 -4.44 14.41 -2.85
CA ALA A 38 -3.38 15.32 -2.45
C ALA A 38 -3.25 15.36 -0.91
N PRO A 39 -2.04 15.60 -0.39
CA PRO A 39 -1.84 15.88 1.03
C PRO A 39 -2.73 17.02 1.52
N GLN A 40 -3.13 16.98 2.80
CA GLN A 40 -4.07 17.97 3.35
C GLN A 40 -3.42 19.34 3.57
N SER A 41 -2.13 19.36 3.94
CA SER A 41 -1.41 20.61 4.19
C SER A 41 -0.84 21.18 2.89
N GLU A 42 -0.87 22.50 2.77
CA GLU A 42 -0.29 23.24 1.65
C GLU A 42 1.20 22.94 1.50
N LYS A 43 1.93 22.94 2.63
CA LYS A 43 3.34 22.58 2.69
C LYS A 43 3.62 21.18 2.14
N ALA A 44 2.84 20.16 2.55
CA ALA A 44 3.03 18.80 2.03
C ALA A 44 2.72 18.69 0.53
N ARG A 45 1.78 19.50 0.01
CA ARG A 45 1.51 19.59 -1.43
C ARG A 45 2.67 20.23 -2.19
N GLU A 46 3.25 21.30 -1.67
CA GLU A 46 4.42 21.96 -2.26
C GLU A 46 5.64 21.04 -2.29
N THR A 47 5.93 20.37 -1.17
CA THR A 47 7.02 19.38 -1.08
C THR A 47 6.82 18.25 -2.08
N LEU A 48 5.59 17.72 -2.19
CA LEU A 48 5.29 16.67 -3.17
C LEU A 48 5.47 17.17 -4.61
N ALA A 49 5.05 18.41 -4.93
CA ALA A 49 5.22 18.99 -6.25
C ALA A 49 6.71 19.16 -6.61
N GLN A 50 7.53 19.64 -5.68
CA GLN A 50 8.99 19.76 -5.87
C GLN A 50 9.65 18.40 -6.12
N GLN A 51 9.24 17.35 -5.41
CA GLN A 51 9.73 15.99 -5.65
C GLN A 51 9.36 15.48 -7.05
N PHE A 52 8.13 15.75 -7.51
CA PHE A 52 7.72 15.40 -8.87
C PHE A 52 8.51 16.16 -9.93
N GLU A 53 8.70 17.47 -9.78
CA GLU A 53 9.52 18.27 -10.70
C GLU A 53 10.97 17.76 -10.77
N MET A 54 11.56 17.43 -9.63
CA MET A 54 12.90 16.85 -9.58
C MET A 54 12.97 15.51 -10.34
N MET A 55 11.99 14.61 -10.18
CA MET A 55 11.95 13.36 -10.94
C MET A 55 11.76 13.57 -12.44
N VAL A 56 10.91 14.52 -12.84
CA VAL A 56 10.71 14.86 -14.26
C VAL A 56 12.01 15.35 -14.89
N ASN A 57 12.73 16.24 -14.21
CA ASN A 57 14.00 16.77 -14.70
C ASN A 57 15.05 15.67 -14.85
N VAL A 58 15.21 14.79 -13.84
CA VAL A 58 16.16 13.66 -13.92
C VAL A 58 15.83 12.73 -15.09
N ASN A 59 14.54 12.39 -15.28
CA ASN A 59 14.13 11.55 -16.41
C ASN A 59 14.41 12.21 -17.76
N GLN A 60 14.22 13.54 -17.85
CA GLN A 60 14.49 14.29 -19.06
C GLN A 60 15.99 14.37 -19.36
N ASP A 61 16.83 14.59 -18.35
CA ASP A 61 18.30 14.59 -18.50
C ASP A 61 18.84 13.21 -18.94
N ILE A 62 18.23 12.12 -18.45
CA ILE A 62 18.56 10.76 -18.91
C ILE A 62 18.16 10.58 -20.38
N ALA A 63 16.95 11.00 -20.77
CA ALA A 63 16.47 10.89 -22.14
C ALA A 63 17.31 11.72 -23.13
N ASP A 64 17.76 12.89 -22.70
CA ASP A 64 18.59 13.80 -23.50
C ASP A 64 20.09 13.40 -23.48
N GLY A 65 20.46 12.37 -22.71
CA GLY A 65 21.83 11.86 -22.58
C GLY A 65 22.78 12.84 -21.89
N THR A 66 22.25 13.81 -21.15
CA THR A 66 22.99 14.83 -20.40
C THR A 66 23.32 14.39 -18.97
N SER A 67 22.66 13.33 -18.49
CA SER A 67 22.96 12.68 -17.21
C SER A 67 24.05 11.62 -17.34
N ASP A 68 25.01 11.63 -16.40
CA ASP A 68 25.99 10.55 -16.24
C ASP A 68 25.36 9.25 -15.67
N MET A 69 24.10 9.30 -15.23
CA MET A 69 23.39 8.17 -14.64
C MET A 69 22.54 7.44 -15.69
N THR A 70 22.62 6.10 -15.70
CA THR A 70 21.71 5.27 -16.48
C THR A 70 20.43 4.96 -15.72
N GLU A 71 19.39 4.48 -16.42
CA GLU A 71 18.17 3.97 -15.79
C GLU A 71 18.47 2.84 -14.78
N ALA A 72 19.44 1.98 -15.10
CA ALA A 72 19.88 0.91 -14.20
C ALA A 72 20.53 1.46 -12.91
N ASP A 73 21.29 2.55 -13.00
CA ASP A 73 21.89 3.21 -11.85
C ASP A 73 20.83 3.83 -10.95
N LEU A 74 19.78 4.41 -11.54
CA LEU A 74 18.66 4.97 -10.78
C LEU A 74 17.90 3.86 -10.03
N ILE A 75 17.57 2.75 -10.70
CA ILE A 75 16.89 1.60 -10.08
C ILE A 75 17.75 1.02 -8.95
N SER A 76 19.05 0.85 -9.18
CA SER A 76 19.98 0.37 -8.15
C SER A 76 20.06 1.33 -6.96
N GLY A 77 20.10 2.64 -7.22
CA GLY A 77 20.08 3.69 -6.21
C GLY A 77 18.82 3.65 -5.35
N VAL A 78 17.64 3.53 -5.97
CA VAL A 78 16.36 3.40 -5.27
C VAL A 78 16.33 2.13 -4.42
N LYS A 79 16.77 0.98 -4.96
CA LYS A 79 16.85 -0.27 -4.20
C LYS A 79 17.77 -0.16 -2.98
N ALA A 80 18.95 0.44 -3.15
CA ALA A 80 19.88 0.66 -2.05
C ALA A 80 19.30 1.60 -0.98
N MET A 81 18.60 2.66 -1.41
CA MET A 81 17.91 3.57 -0.50
C MET A 81 16.79 2.87 0.27
N THR A 82 15.96 2.09 -0.41
CA THR A 82 14.90 1.28 0.23
C THR A 82 15.50 0.31 1.24
N ALA A 83 16.61 -0.37 0.90
CA ALA A 83 17.27 -1.29 1.83
C ALA A 83 17.74 -0.59 3.11
N ARG A 84 18.46 0.54 2.99
CA ARG A 84 18.91 1.34 4.14
C ARG A 84 17.75 1.85 5.00
N MET A 85 16.68 2.30 4.35
CA MET A 85 15.47 2.77 5.02
C MET A 85 14.80 1.63 5.80
N MET A 86 14.69 0.44 5.21
CA MET A 86 14.13 -0.73 5.88
C MET A 86 14.99 -1.19 7.05
N ASP A 87 16.32 -1.17 6.93
CA ASP A 87 17.23 -1.50 8.03
C ASP A 87 17.03 -0.55 9.22
N TYR A 88 17.00 0.75 8.97
CA TYR A 88 16.72 1.75 10.00
C TYR A 88 15.36 1.51 10.69
N PHE A 89 14.33 1.15 9.93
CA PHE A 89 13.01 0.88 10.49
C PHE A 89 12.94 -0.39 11.33
N VAL A 90 13.70 -1.42 10.97
CA VAL A 90 13.81 -2.64 11.77
C VAL A 90 14.58 -2.34 13.06
N GLU A 91 15.70 -1.64 12.98
CA GLU A 91 16.53 -1.26 14.13
C GLU A 91 15.77 -0.38 15.13
N SER A 92 14.95 0.54 14.63
CA SER A 92 14.10 1.40 15.46
C SER A 92 12.80 0.73 15.93
N GLY A 93 12.55 -0.53 15.54
CA GLY A 93 11.39 -1.31 15.99
C GLY A 93 10.05 -0.90 15.38
N HIS A 94 10.05 -0.12 14.30
CA HIS A 94 8.83 0.36 13.64
C HIS A 94 8.29 -0.60 12.58
N VAL A 95 9.16 -1.39 11.96
CA VAL A 95 8.81 -2.32 10.89
C VAL A 95 9.22 -3.74 11.26
N ASP A 96 8.34 -4.68 10.94
CA ASP A 96 8.58 -6.10 11.11
C ASP A 96 9.78 -6.58 10.23
N PRO A 97 10.71 -7.38 10.78
CA PRO A 97 11.87 -7.89 10.02
C PRO A 97 11.52 -8.67 8.74
N GLY A 98 10.46 -9.50 8.78
CA GLY A 98 10.01 -10.25 7.60
C GLY A 98 9.39 -9.34 6.54
N PHE A 99 8.69 -8.28 6.96
CA PHE A 99 8.19 -7.24 6.07
C PHE A 99 9.33 -6.47 5.41
N ALA A 100 10.34 -6.08 6.20
CA ALA A 100 11.53 -5.38 5.71
C ALA A 100 12.36 -6.25 4.74
N TYR A 101 12.47 -7.56 5.00
CA TYR A 101 13.11 -8.48 4.08
C TYR A 101 12.39 -8.50 2.73
N ALA A 102 11.06 -8.70 2.73
CA ALA A 102 10.28 -8.74 1.49
C ALA A 102 10.38 -7.42 0.71
N ALA A 103 10.33 -6.28 1.39
CA ALA A 103 10.49 -4.95 0.79
C ALA A 103 11.82 -4.74 0.06
N LYS A 104 12.87 -5.50 0.41
CA LYS A 104 14.19 -5.44 -0.26
C LYS A 104 14.27 -6.35 -1.48
N GLN A 105 13.41 -7.36 -1.58
CA GLN A 105 13.41 -8.33 -2.69
C GLN A 105 12.58 -7.85 -3.88
N VAL A 106 11.46 -7.17 -3.61
CA VAL A 106 10.54 -6.68 -4.66
C VAL A 106 10.82 -5.23 -5.04
N ASP A 107 10.26 -4.78 -6.17
CA ASP A 107 10.39 -3.41 -6.69
C ASP A 107 9.22 -2.48 -6.29
N PHE A 108 8.33 -2.94 -5.42
CA PHE A 108 7.17 -2.18 -4.96
C PHE A 108 6.99 -2.24 -3.44
N MET A 109 6.32 -1.24 -2.90
CA MET A 109 5.90 -1.22 -1.50
C MET A 109 4.39 -1.50 -1.41
N PRO A 110 3.94 -2.56 -0.70
CA PRO A 110 2.53 -2.88 -0.63
C PRO A 110 1.82 -1.83 0.21
N ARG A 111 0.76 -1.27 -0.39
CA ARG A 111 -0.26 -0.47 0.28
C ARG A 111 -1.62 -0.99 -0.22
N PRO A 112 -2.72 -0.86 0.52
CA PRO A 112 -4.03 -1.26 0.03
C PRO A 112 -4.32 -0.68 -1.35
N TRP A 113 -4.62 -1.55 -2.31
CA TRP A 113 -4.64 -1.23 -3.73
C TRP A 113 -5.94 -0.58 -4.19
N THR A 114 -6.66 0.13 -3.32
CA THR A 114 -8.06 0.59 -3.52
C THR A 114 -8.33 1.11 -4.93
N GLY A 115 -8.81 0.24 -5.83
CA GLY A 115 -9.08 0.57 -7.24
C GLY A 115 -7.87 0.92 -8.12
N GLY A 116 -6.65 0.83 -7.59
CA GLY A 116 -5.41 1.33 -8.19
C GLY A 116 -4.72 0.38 -9.16
N ILE A 117 -4.98 -0.93 -9.11
CA ILE A 117 -4.40 -1.93 -10.04
C ILE A 117 -5.40 -3.04 -10.39
N PRO A 118 -5.32 -3.68 -11.58
CA PRO A 118 -6.18 -4.80 -11.98
C PRO A 118 -6.04 -6.02 -11.06
N LYS A 119 -7.08 -6.83 -10.88
CA LYS A 119 -7.05 -8.02 -10.00
C LYS A 119 -5.97 -9.05 -10.35
N VAL A 120 -5.60 -9.16 -11.63
CA VAL A 120 -4.52 -10.05 -12.07
C VAL A 120 -3.18 -9.55 -11.55
N GLU A 121 -2.91 -8.26 -11.75
CA GLU A 121 -1.72 -7.57 -11.22
C GLU A 121 -1.65 -7.62 -9.68
N GLN A 122 -2.79 -7.41 -9.02
CA GLN A 122 -2.93 -7.60 -7.58
C GLN A 122 -2.47 -8.99 -7.14
N LYS A 123 -2.88 -10.03 -7.87
CA LYS A 123 -2.50 -11.40 -7.55
C LYS A 123 -1.00 -11.63 -7.72
N ILE A 124 -0.41 -11.14 -8.81
CA ILE A 124 1.03 -11.26 -9.10
C ILE A 124 1.84 -10.63 -7.96
N ARG A 125 1.56 -9.37 -7.61
CA ARG A 125 2.26 -8.66 -6.53
C ARG A 125 2.07 -9.34 -5.17
N MET A 126 0.87 -9.84 -4.88
CA MET A 126 0.62 -10.60 -3.66
C MET A 126 1.51 -11.85 -3.59
N GLU A 127 1.60 -12.59 -4.70
CA GLU A 127 2.39 -13.82 -4.78
C GLU A 127 3.89 -13.54 -4.67
N GLU A 128 4.40 -12.52 -5.36
CA GLU A 128 5.80 -12.07 -5.27
C GLU A 128 6.15 -11.68 -3.83
N TRP A 129 5.34 -10.82 -3.21
CA TRP A 129 5.56 -10.39 -1.83
C TRP A 129 5.55 -11.56 -0.85
N ASN A 130 4.50 -12.38 -0.91
CA ASN A 130 4.34 -13.48 0.04
C ASN A 130 5.40 -14.57 -0.16
N THR A 131 5.91 -14.75 -1.38
CA THR A 131 7.05 -15.64 -1.66
C THR A 131 8.31 -15.15 -0.96
N ALA A 132 8.62 -13.85 -1.04
CA ALA A 132 9.76 -13.28 -0.33
C ALA A 132 9.63 -13.40 1.21
N VAL A 133 8.42 -13.29 1.75
CA VAL A 133 8.16 -13.56 3.17
C VAL A 133 8.36 -15.05 3.50
N ASP A 134 7.93 -15.96 2.64
CA ASP A 134 8.15 -17.40 2.82
C ASP A 134 9.65 -17.78 2.78
N GLU A 135 10.44 -17.11 1.94
CA GLU A 135 11.90 -17.24 1.91
C GLU A 135 12.54 -16.76 3.22
N TYR A 136 12.08 -15.64 3.77
CA TYR A 136 12.52 -15.15 5.07
C TYR A 136 12.21 -16.17 6.18
N ILE A 137 10.99 -16.72 6.21
CA ILE A 137 10.60 -17.76 7.16
C ILE A 137 11.50 -19.00 7.00
N ALA A 138 11.75 -19.42 5.77
CA ALA A 138 12.59 -20.59 5.47
C ALA A 138 14.06 -20.40 5.87
N SER A 139 14.55 -19.16 5.90
CA SER A 139 15.92 -18.85 6.34
C SER A 139 16.18 -19.20 7.82
N GLY A 140 15.13 -19.27 8.65
CA GLY A 140 15.25 -19.61 10.07
C GLY A 140 15.96 -18.56 10.93
N VAL A 141 16.19 -17.35 10.40
CA VAL A 141 16.83 -16.24 11.13
C VAL A 141 15.91 -15.72 12.25
N ASP A 142 14.61 -15.72 12.02
CA ASP A 142 13.59 -15.31 12.99
C ASP A 142 13.24 -16.43 13.95
N ARG A 143 13.14 -16.12 15.25
CA ARG A 143 12.78 -17.09 16.30
C ARG A 143 11.27 -17.19 16.53
N ARG A 144 10.48 -16.27 15.99
CA ARG A 144 9.02 -16.27 16.10
C ARG A 144 8.43 -17.45 15.34
N THR A 145 7.19 -17.80 15.66
CA THR A 145 6.50 -18.86 14.91
C THR A 145 6.26 -18.40 13.48
N ARG A 146 6.19 -19.36 12.54
CA ARG A 146 5.78 -19.09 11.16
C ARG A 146 4.48 -18.28 11.12
N GLU A 147 3.52 -18.68 11.94
CA GLU A 147 2.19 -18.10 11.98
C GLU A 147 2.20 -16.63 12.43
N ASP A 148 3.13 -16.24 13.31
CA ASP A 148 3.25 -14.85 13.77
C ASP A 148 3.91 -13.97 12.72
N ILE A 149 4.91 -14.49 12.00
CA ILE A 149 5.55 -13.78 10.88
C ILE A 149 4.54 -13.60 9.74
N GLU A 150 3.79 -14.65 9.39
CA GLU A 150 2.79 -14.56 8.33
C GLU A 150 1.74 -13.48 8.62
N ASN A 151 1.29 -13.35 9.87
CA ASN A 151 0.34 -12.32 10.25
C ASN A 151 0.91 -10.89 10.18
N GLN A 152 2.19 -10.72 10.49
CA GLN A 152 2.83 -9.41 10.57
C GLN A 152 3.38 -8.93 9.22
N SER A 153 3.70 -9.86 8.31
CA SER A 153 4.41 -9.54 7.08
C SER A 153 3.65 -9.88 5.80
N LYS A 154 2.74 -10.87 5.78
CA LYS A 154 2.05 -11.27 4.53
C LYS A 154 0.86 -10.37 4.21
N ILE A 155 0.63 -10.21 2.90
CA ILE A 155 -0.46 -9.41 2.36
C ILE A 155 -1.53 -10.28 1.70
N ALA A 156 -2.77 -9.81 1.74
CA ALA A 156 -3.88 -10.37 0.97
C ALA A 156 -3.94 -9.79 -0.44
N LEU A 157 -4.89 -10.28 -1.24
CA LEU A 157 -5.20 -9.78 -2.59
C LEU A 157 -5.58 -8.28 -2.63
N GLY A 158 -5.86 -7.65 -1.49
CA GLY A 158 -6.10 -6.20 -1.44
C GLY A 158 -4.84 -5.37 -1.21
N GLY A 159 -3.70 -5.98 -0.92
CA GLY A 159 -2.48 -5.30 -0.45
C GLY A 159 -2.47 -4.96 1.04
N GLY A 160 -3.57 -5.19 1.77
CA GLY A 160 -3.63 -5.15 3.23
C GLY A 160 -3.26 -6.51 3.88
N PRO A 161 -3.47 -6.69 5.19
CA PRO A 161 -3.11 -7.91 5.92
C PRO A 161 -3.69 -9.19 5.32
N LEU A 162 -2.88 -10.27 5.27
CA LEU A 162 -3.34 -11.62 4.88
C LEU A 162 -4.49 -12.10 5.77
N HIS A 163 -4.36 -11.87 7.06
CA HIS A 163 -5.34 -12.22 8.08
C HIS A 163 -5.84 -10.94 8.77
N PRO A 164 -6.89 -10.31 8.20
CA PRO A 164 -7.44 -9.10 8.80
C PRO A 164 -8.09 -9.41 10.16
N LEU A 165 -8.06 -8.41 11.04
CA LEU A 165 -8.61 -8.47 12.40
C LEU A 165 -9.90 -7.66 12.52
N CYS A 166 -10.66 -7.91 13.58
CA CYS A 166 -11.79 -7.07 13.97
C CYS A 166 -11.30 -5.65 14.27
N GLU A 167 -11.95 -4.63 13.72
CA GLU A 167 -11.62 -3.21 13.97
C GLU A 167 -12.44 -2.61 15.13
N ASN A 168 -13.06 -3.45 15.96
CA ASN A 168 -13.59 -3.00 17.25
C ASN A 168 -12.49 -3.10 18.30
N GLU A 169 -12.01 -1.96 18.81
CA GLU A 169 -10.95 -1.91 19.82
C GLU A 169 -11.34 -2.61 21.12
N MET A 170 -12.64 -2.62 21.43
CA MET A 170 -13.22 -3.28 22.62
C MET A 170 -13.62 -4.74 22.36
N CYS A 171 -13.07 -5.37 21.33
CA CYS A 171 -13.38 -6.76 21.02
C CYS A 171 -12.61 -7.71 21.95
N ASP A 172 -13.28 -8.17 23.00
CA ASP A 172 -12.70 -9.10 23.98
C ASP A 172 -12.89 -10.59 23.61
N GLU A 173 -13.59 -10.89 22.51
CA GLU A 173 -13.81 -12.30 22.15
C GLU A 173 -12.49 -12.97 21.78
N PRO A 174 -12.08 -14.03 22.51
CA PRO A 174 -10.93 -14.83 22.12
C PRO A 174 -11.30 -15.52 20.82
N HIS A 175 -10.86 -14.96 19.70
CA HIS A 175 -10.86 -15.66 18.43
C HIS A 175 -9.96 -16.87 18.67
N GLU A 176 -10.53 -18.08 18.72
CA GLU A 176 -9.81 -19.32 19.06
C GLU A 176 -8.48 -19.35 18.30
N GLY A 177 -7.40 -19.02 19.02
CA GLY A 177 -6.05 -18.92 18.46
C GLY A 177 -5.51 -17.54 18.03
N ARG A 178 -5.86 -16.40 18.66
CA ARG A 178 -4.89 -15.35 19.11
C ARG A 178 -5.48 -13.99 19.56
N THR A 179 -4.62 -13.25 20.26
CA THR A 179 -4.79 -11.88 20.78
C THR A 179 -4.96 -10.83 19.66
N HIS A 180 -5.19 -9.57 20.02
CA HIS A 180 -5.27 -8.39 19.15
C HIS A 180 -4.10 -8.21 18.14
N TYR A 181 -3.05 -9.04 18.19
CA TYR A 181 -1.85 -8.94 17.35
C TYR A 181 -1.45 -10.26 16.68
N GLY A 182 -2.39 -10.81 15.91
CA GLY A 182 -2.08 -11.78 14.86
C GLY A 182 -2.81 -13.09 15.07
N GLY A 183 -3.77 -13.41 14.23
CA GLY A 183 -4.51 -14.66 14.22
C GLY A 183 -5.21 -14.82 12.89
N ARG A 184 -5.25 -16.03 12.31
CA ARG A 184 -6.22 -16.31 11.24
C ARG A 184 -7.61 -16.19 11.88
N PRO A 185 -8.51 -15.31 11.40
CA PRO A 185 -9.80 -15.16 12.05
C PRO A 185 -10.56 -16.49 11.94
N ALA A 186 -10.98 -17.03 13.10
CA ALA A 186 -11.72 -18.29 13.18
C ALA A 186 -13.06 -18.21 12.42
N THR A 187 -13.59 -17.00 12.26
CA THR A 187 -14.83 -16.70 11.55
C THR A 187 -14.60 -15.74 10.39
N LYS A 188 -15.44 -15.85 9.36
CA LYS A 188 -15.43 -14.90 8.25
C LYS A 188 -15.91 -13.53 8.76
N LEU A 189 -15.01 -12.55 8.76
CA LEU A 189 -15.34 -11.18 9.18
C LEU A 189 -16.44 -10.57 8.29
N LEU A 190 -17.34 -9.86 8.94
CA LEU A 190 -18.35 -9.00 8.34
C LEU A 190 -17.68 -7.72 7.85
N VAL A 191 -18.00 -7.32 6.62
CA VAL A 191 -17.53 -6.06 6.05
C VAL A 191 -18.62 -5.01 6.21
N CYS A 192 -18.26 -3.80 6.65
CA CYS A 192 -19.19 -2.69 6.74
C CYS A 192 -19.84 -2.42 5.37
N ILE A 193 -21.17 -2.52 5.28
CA ILE A 193 -21.90 -2.34 4.02
C ILE A 193 -21.80 -0.92 3.45
N GLY A 194 -21.55 0.07 4.31
CA GLY A 194 -21.44 1.49 3.94
C GLY A 194 -20.14 1.79 3.23
N CYS A 195 -19.00 1.59 3.91
CA CYS A 195 -17.68 1.91 3.35
C CYS A 195 -17.04 0.76 2.57
N LYS A 196 -17.44 -0.50 2.83
CA LYS A 196 -16.88 -1.74 2.26
C LYS A 196 -15.39 -1.98 2.55
N LYS A 197 -14.84 -1.32 3.58
CA LYS A 197 -13.41 -1.38 3.93
C LYS A 197 -13.19 -1.99 5.31
N THR A 198 -13.88 -1.46 6.32
CA THR A 198 -13.76 -1.87 7.72
C THR A 198 -14.38 -3.24 7.99
N LYS A 199 -13.72 -4.05 8.82
CA LYS A 199 -14.10 -5.45 9.12
C LYS A 199 -14.41 -5.67 10.60
N TYR A 200 -15.41 -6.50 10.88
CA TYR A 200 -15.85 -6.84 12.24
C TYR A 200 -16.16 -8.33 12.35
N CYS A 201 -15.93 -8.94 13.51
CA CYS A 201 -16.32 -10.34 13.73
C CYS A 201 -17.85 -10.51 13.82
N SER A 202 -18.57 -9.49 14.32
CA SER A 202 -20.00 -9.54 14.59
C SER A 202 -20.70 -8.19 14.37
N LYS A 203 -22.04 -8.21 14.33
CA LYS A 203 -22.85 -6.98 14.24
C LYS A 203 -22.75 -6.16 15.53
N GLU A 204 -22.52 -6.83 16.64
CA GLU A 204 -22.34 -6.26 17.97
C GLU A 204 -21.05 -5.43 17.98
N CYS A 205 -19.93 -5.99 17.50
CA CYS A 205 -18.67 -5.26 17.35
C CYS A 205 -18.82 -4.06 16.39
N GLN A 206 -19.55 -4.22 15.29
CA GLN A 206 -19.85 -3.11 14.38
C GLN A 206 -20.64 -1.98 15.07
N ARG A 207 -21.62 -2.32 15.92
CA ARG A 207 -22.43 -1.32 16.64
C ARG A 207 -21.63 -0.60 17.72
N GLN A 208 -20.76 -1.31 18.43
CA GLN A 208 -19.88 -0.72 19.46
C GLN A 208 -18.88 0.24 18.82
N ALA A 209 -18.20 -0.18 17.76
CA ALA A 209 -17.25 0.65 17.02
C ALA A 209 -17.91 1.79 16.22
N TRP A 210 -19.25 1.83 16.13
CA TRP A 210 -19.96 2.81 15.29
C TRP A 210 -19.71 4.26 15.72
N GLY A 211 -19.53 4.51 17.02
CA GLY A 211 -19.25 5.85 17.54
C GLY A 211 -18.05 6.51 16.84
N GLU A 212 -16.95 5.78 16.73
CA GLU A 212 -15.70 6.20 16.10
C GLU A 212 -15.75 6.04 14.57
N HIS A 213 -16.27 4.90 14.09
CA HIS A 213 -16.29 4.58 12.67
C HIS A 213 -17.20 5.49 11.83
N LYS A 214 -18.31 5.98 12.39
CA LYS A 214 -19.37 6.71 11.65
C LYS A 214 -18.83 7.89 10.85
N GLY A 215 -17.90 8.66 11.40
CA GLY A 215 -17.30 9.83 10.73
C GLY A 215 -16.50 9.43 9.49
N ALA A 216 -15.61 8.45 9.64
CA ALA A 216 -14.80 7.91 8.55
C ALA A 216 -15.67 7.20 7.49
N CYS A 217 -16.69 6.45 7.94
CA CYS A 217 -17.61 5.74 7.06
C CYS A 217 -18.40 6.69 6.14
N LYS A 218 -19.01 7.73 6.71
CA LYS A 218 -19.87 8.65 5.96
C LYS A 218 -19.11 9.60 5.05
N SER A 219 -17.88 9.95 5.43
CA SER A 219 -17.03 10.84 4.62
C SER A 219 -16.29 10.12 3.49
N GLY A 220 -16.43 8.79 3.36
CA GLY A 220 -15.67 8.00 2.41
C GLY A 220 -14.18 7.84 2.76
N ARG A 221 -13.75 8.43 3.89
CA ARG A 221 -12.37 8.42 4.40
C ARG A 221 -12.01 7.17 5.18
N ALA A 222 -12.92 6.23 5.35
CA ALA A 222 -12.57 4.91 5.88
C ALA A 222 -11.40 4.35 5.07
N GLN A 223 -10.39 3.84 5.76
CA GLN A 223 -9.24 3.19 5.15
C GLN A 223 -9.40 1.68 5.24
N GLU A 224 -8.75 0.95 4.35
CA GLU A 224 -8.61 -0.49 4.53
C GLU A 224 -7.58 -0.74 5.63
N GLN A 225 -7.76 -1.83 6.39
CA GLN A 225 -6.80 -2.22 7.41
C GLN A 225 -5.40 -2.39 6.80
N LEU A 226 -4.41 -1.87 7.51
CA LEU A 226 -2.99 -1.93 7.18
C LEU A 226 -2.28 -2.90 8.13
N LEU A 227 -1.19 -3.52 7.66
CA LEU A 227 -0.22 -4.13 8.57
C LEU A 227 0.46 -3.04 9.40
N SER A 228 0.94 -3.35 10.60
CA SER A 228 1.65 -2.39 11.46
C SER A 228 2.83 -1.73 10.74
N SER A 229 3.62 -2.52 10.00
CA SER A 229 4.72 -2.03 9.16
C SER A 229 4.24 -1.03 8.08
N GLN A 230 3.07 -1.28 7.48
CA GLN A 230 2.49 -0.37 6.49
C GLN A 230 1.99 0.93 7.13
N GLN A 231 1.46 0.87 8.35
CA GLN A 231 1.05 2.05 9.12
C GLN A 231 2.28 2.92 9.44
N ALA A 232 3.35 2.31 9.95
CA ALA A 232 4.59 3.00 10.29
C ALA A 232 5.20 3.71 9.07
N ILE A 233 5.30 3.02 7.94
CA ILE A 233 5.82 3.61 6.70
C ILE A 233 4.92 4.75 6.21
N SER A 234 3.59 4.60 6.30
CA SER A 234 2.65 5.64 5.86
C SER A 234 2.74 6.88 6.73
N GLN A 235 2.81 6.72 8.06
CA GLN A 235 2.96 7.82 9.02
C GLN A 235 4.30 8.54 8.82
N MET A 236 5.40 7.82 8.64
CA MET A 236 6.69 8.48 8.42
C MET A 236 6.72 9.22 7.08
N HIS A 237 6.11 8.66 6.03
CA HIS A 237 6.01 9.36 4.75
C HIS A 237 5.19 10.67 4.88
N GLU A 238 4.10 10.64 5.64
CA GLU A 238 3.31 11.85 5.94
C GLU A 238 4.15 12.88 6.71
N LEU A 239 4.90 12.46 7.73
CA LEU A 239 5.82 13.32 8.47
C LEU A 239 6.93 13.92 7.59
N MET A 240 7.48 13.15 6.66
CA MET A 240 8.52 13.63 5.72
C MET A 240 7.97 14.68 4.75
N LEU A 241 6.71 14.55 4.33
CA LEU A 241 6.06 15.57 3.51
C LEU A 241 5.78 16.86 4.31
N GLU A 242 5.46 16.74 5.60
CA GLU A 242 5.22 17.90 6.46
C GLU A 242 6.52 18.58 6.93
N ASN A 243 7.59 17.81 7.07
CA ASN A 243 8.90 18.27 7.53
C ASN A 243 9.99 17.77 6.57
N PRO A 244 10.11 18.38 5.37
CA PRO A 244 11.17 18.02 4.45
C PRO A 244 12.52 18.26 5.13
N MET A 245 13.40 17.24 5.09
CA MET A 245 14.77 17.41 5.53
C MET A 245 15.42 18.46 4.64
N THR A 246 15.77 19.60 5.24
CA THR A 246 16.51 20.71 4.61
C THR A 246 17.95 20.33 4.34
#